data_AF-A0A4Z1CKQ8-F1
#
_entry.id   AF-A0A4Z1CKQ8-F1
#
_cell.length_a   1.000
_cell.length_b   1.000
_cell.length_c   1.000
_cell.angle_alpha   90.00
_cell.angle_beta   90.00
_cell.angle_gamma   90.00
#
_symmetry.space_group_name_H-M   'P 1'
#
loop_
_entity.id
_entity.type
_entity.pdbx_description
1 polymer ?
#
loop_
_entity_poly.entity_id
_entity_poly.type
_entity_poly.pdbx_seq_one_letter_code
_entity_poly.pdbx_strand_id
1 'polypeptide(L)'
;MAFDATPPDSDHPFCPKCGVQFQPKRGNQRFCDRECQKASSKHSARVSRLVENAQRNRDHYAHAASLCYDLNRMPRWHRSAFVSRLLKAAKDGDAKLRNILTDPRLLGAERSSGIGKLYPDSRDFDVLNILKEANAYCQERWGISIRTALGDNCPVQIEEEPEVQPQGPVKETYWQRLKREGKLGGFRRQEITGNYDWRDLARVMRDPGWGRYWQVD
;
A
#
# COMPACT_ATOMS: atom_id res chain seq x y z
N MET A 1 -15.57 31.12 4.62
CA MET A 1 -16.44 32.14 5.26
C MET A 1 -16.23 32.05 6.75
N ALA A 2 -15.48 32.99 7.32
CA ALA A 2 -15.28 33.10 8.76
C ALA A 2 -16.53 33.76 9.34
N PHE A 3 -17.17 33.10 10.30
CA PHE A 3 -18.31 33.68 11.02
C PHE A 3 -17.75 34.65 12.05
N ASP A 4 -17.97 35.95 11.81
CA ASP A 4 -17.70 37.03 12.76
C ASP A 4 -18.41 36.72 14.08
N ALA A 5 -17.63 36.52 15.14
CA ALA A 5 -18.12 36.28 16.49
C ALA A 5 -18.23 37.62 17.22
N THR A 6 -19.13 38.49 16.76
CA THR A 6 -19.57 39.64 17.56
C THR A 6 -20.33 39.09 18.77
N PRO A 7 -20.02 39.50 20.02
CA PRO A 7 -20.85 39.15 21.17
C PRO A 7 -22.09 40.05 21.12
N PRO A 8 -23.30 39.51 20.91
CA PRO A 8 -24.49 40.29 21.14
C PRO A 8 -24.77 40.26 22.64
N ASP A 9 -24.98 41.42 23.25
CA ASP A 9 -25.77 41.59 24.48
C ASP A 9 -27.24 41.20 24.21
N SER A 10 -27.46 40.00 23.68
CA SER A 10 -28.78 39.41 23.55
C SER A 10 -28.92 38.39 24.66
N ASP A 11 -29.88 38.63 25.56
CA ASP A 11 -30.25 37.75 26.68
C ASP A 11 -30.58 36.30 26.23
N HIS A 12 -30.69 36.07 24.93
CA HIS A 12 -31.11 34.84 24.31
C HIS A 12 -30.29 34.50 23.04
N PRO A 13 -29.06 33.97 23.19
CA PRO A 13 -28.24 33.51 22.07
C PRO A 13 -28.85 32.32 21.33
N PHE A 14 -28.56 32.21 20.03
CA PHE A 14 -28.90 31.05 19.20
C PHE A 14 -27.76 30.04 19.18
N CYS A 15 -28.07 28.76 19.35
CA CYS A 15 -27.07 27.70 19.24
C CYS A 15 -26.58 27.58 17.79
N PRO A 16 -25.27 27.68 17.51
CA PRO A 16 -24.74 27.62 16.14
C PRO A 16 -24.89 26.23 15.50
N LYS A 17 -25.27 25.20 16.27
CA LYS A 17 -25.42 23.83 15.79
C LYS A 17 -26.85 23.49 15.38
N CYS A 18 -27.84 23.85 16.20
CA CYS A 18 -29.25 23.51 15.97
C CYS A 18 -30.13 24.72 15.66
N GLY A 19 -29.60 25.95 15.78
CA GLY A 19 -30.36 27.18 15.54
C GLY A 19 -31.40 27.49 16.61
N VAL A 20 -31.47 26.72 17.69
CA VAL A 20 -32.43 26.94 18.78
C VAL A 20 -31.93 28.04 19.72
N GLN A 21 -32.82 28.95 20.07
CA GLN A 21 -32.59 29.99 21.08
C GLN A 21 -32.51 29.36 22.47
N PHE A 22 -31.52 29.72 23.27
CA PHE A 22 -31.36 29.15 24.61
C PHE A 22 -30.94 30.20 25.64
N GLN A 23 -31.26 29.95 26.90
CA GLN A 23 -30.79 30.78 28.02
C GLN A 23 -29.46 30.22 28.56
N PRO A 24 -28.35 30.97 28.46
CA PRO A 24 -27.05 30.50 28.90
C PRO A 24 -27.00 30.35 30.42
N LYS A 25 -26.53 29.20 30.91
CA LYS A 25 -26.29 28.97 32.36
C LYS A 25 -24.95 29.53 32.82
N ARG A 26 -24.06 29.84 31.88
CA ARG A 26 -22.72 30.40 32.10
C ARG A 26 -22.50 31.51 31.07
N GLY A 27 -21.86 32.61 31.45
CA GLY A 27 -21.67 33.77 30.56
C GLY A 27 -20.95 33.47 29.24
N ASN A 28 -20.19 32.37 29.15
CA ASN A 28 -19.49 31.94 27.93
C ASN A 28 -20.12 30.71 27.25
N GLN A 29 -21.36 30.33 27.61
CA GLN A 29 -22.01 29.17 27.02
C GLN A 29 -22.45 29.46 25.58
N ARG A 30 -21.83 28.78 24.60
CA ARG A 30 -22.11 28.96 23.16
C ARG A 30 -23.14 27.99 22.57
N PHE A 31 -23.48 26.92 23.28
CA PHE A 31 -24.35 25.85 22.79
C PHE A 31 -25.49 25.60 23.77
N CYS A 32 -26.68 25.26 23.25
CA CYS A 32 -27.86 24.99 24.07
C CYS A 32 -27.65 23.82 25.05
N ASP A 33 -26.88 22.81 24.65
CA ASP A 33 -26.58 21.64 25.46
C ASP A 33 -25.19 21.06 25.16
N ARG A 34 -24.83 20.01 25.91
CA ARG A 34 -23.56 19.31 25.78
C ARG A 34 -23.49 18.47 24.50
N GLU A 35 -24.62 18.08 23.92
CA GLU A 35 -24.67 17.27 22.69
C GLU A 35 -24.34 18.12 21.47
N CYS A 36 -24.92 19.31 21.35
CA CYS A 36 -24.61 20.34 20.36
C CYS A 36 -23.17 20.80 20.48
N GLN A 37 -22.66 20.99 21.70
CA GLN A 37 -21.24 21.28 21.92
C GLN A 37 -20.35 20.15 21.40
N LYS A 38 -20.66 18.88 21.74
CA LYS A 38 -19.92 17.70 21.26
C LYS A 38 -20.03 17.54 19.75
N ALA A 39 -21.20 17.77 19.16
CA ALA A 39 -21.44 17.63 17.73
C ALA A 39 -20.74 18.74 16.94
N SER A 40 -20.59 19.93 17.52
CA SER A 40 -19.80 21.01 16.94
C SER A 40 -18.30 20.83 17.14
N SER A 41 -17.86 20.17 18.22
CA SER A 41 -16.43 19.90 18.49
C SER A 41 -15.93 18.60 17.84
N LYS A 42 -16.83 17.68 17.49
CA LYS A 42 -16.54 16.56 16.59
C LYS A 42 -16.17 17.13 15.23
N HIS A 43 -14.88 17.43 15.05
CA HIS A 43 -14.31 17.77 13.75
C HIS A 43 -14.70 16.69 12.75
N SER A 44 -15.59 17.00 11.82
CA SER A 44 -15.90 16.18 10.64
C SER A 44 -14.64 15.74 9.88
N ALA A 45 -13.57 16.55 9.96
CA ALA A 45 -12.24 16.22 9.46
C ALA A 45 -11.60 14.96 10.09
N ARG A 46 -11.92 14.57 11.32
CA ARG A 46 -11.33 13.37 11.96
C ARG A 46 -11.87 12.06 11.38
N VAL A 47 -13.18 12.00 11.08
CA VAL A 47 -13.78 10.82 10.44
C VAL A 47 -13.22 10.65 9.02
N SER A 48 -13.07 11.75 8.28
CA SER A 48 -12.44 11.76 6.96
C SER A 48 -11.02 11.18 6.98
N ARG A 49 -10.19 11.58 7.96
CA ARG A 49 -8.81 11.05 8.11
C ARG A 49 -8.76 9.56 8.42
N LEU A 50 -9.72 9.02 9.17
CA LEU A 50 -9.77 7.57 9.45
C LEU A 50 -10.05 6.77 8.19
N VAL A 51 -11.02 7.21 7.39
CA VAL A 51 -11.36 6.57 6.10
C VAL A 51 -10.19 6.69 5.13
N GLU A 52 -9.57 7.87 5.03
CA GLU A 52 -8.41 8.09 4.17
C GLU A 52 -7.21 7.23 4.58
N ASN A 53 -6.91 7.13 5.88
CA ASN A 53 -5.83 6.29 6.38
C ASN A 53 -6.12 4.79 6.16
N ALA A 54 -7.38 4.37 6.33
CA ALA A 54 -7.78 3.00 6.04
C ALA A 54 -7.57 2.69 4.54
N GLN A 55 -7.97 3.60 3.66
CA GLN A 55 -7.76 3.45 2.21
C GLN A 55 -6.27 3.41 1.85
N ARG A 56 -5.46 4.33 2.40
CA ARG A 56 -3.99 4.34 2.19
C ARG A 56 -3.33 3.04 2.66
N ASN A 57 -3.72 2.53 3.84
CA ASN A 57 -3.21 1.25 4.35
C ASN A 57 -3.61 0.09 3.43
N ARG A 58 -4.86 0.08 2.96
CA ARG A 58 -5.36 -0.93 2.01
C ARG A 58 -4.56 -0.91 0.72
N ASP A 59 -4.34 0.27 0.14
CA ASP A 59 -3.58 0.43 -1.10
C ASP A 59 -2.10 0.04 -0.91
N HIS A 60 -1.50 0.39 0.24
CA HIS A 60 -0.14 0.01 0.61
C HIS A 60 0.05 -1.52 0.65
N TYR A 61 -0.81 -2.24 1.38
CA TYR A 61 -0.71 -3.70 1.48
C TYR A 61 -1.16 -4.42 0.20
N ALA A 62 -2.11 -3.86 -0.55
CA ALA A 62 -2.48 -4.40 -1.86
C ALA A 62 -1.31 -4.30 -2.86
N HIS A 63 -0.58 -3.18 -2.85
CA HIS A 63 0.61 -3.03 -3.69
C HIS A 63 1.72 -3.99 -3.26
N ALA A 64 1.99 -4.13 -1.95
CA ALA A 64 2.94 -5.10 -1.43
C ALA A 64 2.59 -6.55 -1.84
N ALA A 65 1.30 -6.91 -1.79
CA ALA A 65 0.82 -8.22 -2.25
C ALA A 65 1.09 -8.44 -3.74
N SER A 66 0.84 -7.42 -4.57
CA SER A 66 1.12 -7.50 -6.01
C SER A 66 2.61 -7.76 -6.28
N LEU A 67 3.51 -7.07 -5.56
CA LEU A 67 4.95 -7.27 -5.72
C LEU A 67 5.40 -8.66 -5.26
N CYS A 68 4.85 -9.15 -4.13
CA CYS A 68 5.07 -10.53 -3.70
C CYS A 68 4.60 -11.51 -4.78
N TYR A 69 3.45 -11.22 -5.39
CA TYR A 69 2.88 -12.08 -6.39
C TYR A 69 3.77 -12.23 -7.63
N ASP A 70 4.26 -11.11 -8.16
CA ASP A 70 5.16 -11.09 -9.30
C ASP A 70 6.47 -11.81 -8.97
N LEU A 71 7.10 -11.47 -7.85
CA LEU A 71 8.34 -12.10 -7.36
C LEU A 71 8.23 -13.63 -7.28
N ASN A 72 7.13 -14.12 -6.69
CA ASN A 72 6.98 -15.55 -6.40
C ASN A 72 6.77 -16.40 -7.65
N ARG A 73 6.20 -15.80 -8.71
CA ARG A 73 6.06 -16.45 -10.01
C ARG A 73 7.31 -16.37 -10.88
N MET A 74 8.28 -15.53 -10.52
CA MET A 74 9.56 -15.49 -11.21
C MET A 74 10.42 -16.70 -10.85
N PRO A 75 11.13 -17.28 -11.82
CA PRO A 75 12.21 -18.22 -11.54
C PRO A 75 13.24 -17.59 -10.61
N ARG A 76 13.88 -18.40 -9.75
CA ARG A 76 14.82 -17.92 -8.73
C ARG A 76 15.90 -16.99 -9.30
N TRP A 77 16.43 -17.28 -10.49
CA TRP A 77 17.47 -16.48 -11.14
C TRP A 77 17.01 -15.09 -11.62
N HIS A 78 15.71 -14.84 -11.79
CA HIS A 78 15.18 -13.49 -12.11
C HIS A 78 14.84 -12.66 -10.87
N ARG A 79 14.73 -13.29 -9.70
CA ARG A 79 14.27 -12.60 -8.47
C ARG A 79 15.25 -11.52 -8.03
N SER A 80 16.55 -11.79 -8.07
CA SER A 80 17.61 -10.83 -7.72
C SER A 80 17.54 -9.56 -8.56
N ALA A 81 17.45 -9.70 -9.89
CA ALA A 81 17.33 -8.55 -10.79
C ALA A 81 16.03 -7.77 -10.56
N PHE A 82 14.91 -8.46 -10.30
CA PHE A 82 13.65 -7.80 -9.95
C PHE A 82 13.76 -7.01 -8.64
N VAL A 83 14.31 -7.61 -7.58
CA VAL A 83 14.51 -6.94 -6.29
C VAL A 83 15.46 -5.74 -6.44
N SER A 84 16.54 -5.88 -7.23
CA SER A 84 17.46 -4.77 -7.53
C SER A 84 16.73 -3.57 -8.16
N ARG A 85 15.87 -3.83 -9.17
CA ARG A 85 15.03 -2.79 -9.80
C ARG A 85 14.13 -2.09 -8.79
N LEU A 86 13.51 -2.84 -7.88
CA LEU A 86 12.66 -2.25 -6.85
C LEU A 86 13.44 -1.36 -5.90
N LEU A 87 14.62 -1.83 -5.46
CA LEU A 87 15.49 -1.05 -4.57
C LEU A 87 15.96 0.25 -5.25
N LYS A 88 16.32 0.18 -6.53
CA LYS A 88 16.69 1.35 -7.33
C LYS A 88 15.53 2.33 -7.45
N ALA A 89 14.35 1.88 -7.87
CA ALA A 89 13.16 2.73 -7.96
C ALA A 89 12.80 3.40 -6.61
N ALA A 90 12.89 2.65 -5.51
CA ALA A 90 12.67 3.20 -4.17
C ALA A 90 13.70 4.26 -3.78
N LYS A 91 14.97 4.08 -4.20
CA LYS A 91 16.06 5.04 -3.96
C LYS A 91 15.91 6.29 -4.83
N ASP A 92 15.51 6.12 -6.08
CA ASP A 92 15.34 7.19 -7.09
C ASP A 92 14.07 8.04 -6.88
N GLY A 93 13.25 7.73 -5.88
CA GLY A 93 12.18 8.62 -5.42
C GLY A 93 10.78 8.00 -5.41
N ASP A 94 10.62 6.70 -5.71
CA ASP A 94 9.34 6.03 -5.49
C ASP A 94 9.06 5.87 -3.99
N ALA A 95 8.41 6.89 -3.42
CA ALA A 95 8.05 6.94 -2.01
C ALA A 95 7.10 5.80 -1.60
N LYS A 96 6.20 5.34 -2.50
CA LYS A 96 5.28 4.24 -2.18
C LYS A 96 6.05 2.95 -2.02
N LEU A 97 6.96 2.67 -2.94
CA LEU A 97 7.81 1.49 -2.87
C LEU A 97 8.77 1.55 -1.68
N ARG A 98 9.38 2.70 -1.43
CA ARG A 98 10.21 2.92 -0.23
C ARG A 98 9.43 2.65 1.06
N ASN A 99 8.19 3.11 1.16
CA ASN A 99 7.34 2.86 2.33
C ASN A 99 7.06 1.36 2.51
N ILE A 100 6.77 0.63 1.42
CA ILE A 100 6.60 -0.83 1.47
C ILE A 100 7.89 -1.52 1.93
N LEU A 101 9.02 -1.14 1.33
CA LEU A 101 10.34 -1.73 1.60
C LEU A 101 10.95 -1.31 2.95
N THR A 102 10.27 -0.47 3.72
CA THR A 102 10.72 -0.06 5.07
C THR A 102 9.67 -0.30 6.15
N ASP A 103 8.53 -0.90 5.80
CA ASP A 103 7.44 -1.17 6.73
C ASP A 103 7.84 -2.25 7.77
N PRO A 104 7.98 -1.90 9.06
CA PRO A 104 8.37 -2.87 10.08
C PRO A 104 7.34 -4.00 10.25
N ARG A 105 6.06 -3.76 9.92
CA ARG A 105 5.03 -4.79 10.00
C ARG A 105 5.23 -5.86 8.95
N LEU A 106 5.62 -5.50 7.73
CA LEU A 106 5.93 -6.47 6.68
C LEU A 106 7.20 -7.27 7.02
N LEU A 107 8.20 -6.62 7.61
CA LEU A 107 9.46 -7.27 7.97
C LEU A 107 9.26 -8.25 9.12
N GLY A 108 8.50 -7.85 10.16
CA GLY A 108 8.21 -8.65 11.34
C GLY A 108 7.01 -9.59 11.19
N ALA A 109 6.26 -9.54 10.09
CA ALA A 109 5.06 -10.36 9.92
C ALA A 109 5.39 -11.85 10.00
N GLU A 110 4.69 -12.55 10.90
CA GLU A 110 4.71 -14.02 10.93
C GLU A 110 4.05 -14.58 9.67
N ARG A 111 4.55 -15.72 9.18
CA ARG A 111 3.97 -16.42 8.02
C ARG A 111 2.54 -16.90 8.23
N SER A 112 2.11 -17.07 9.48
CA SER A 112 0.74 -17.44 9.84
C SER A 112 -0.26 -16.29 9.61
N SER A 113 0.22 -15.04 9.69
CA SER A 113 -0.62 -13.83 9.64
C SER A 113 -1.07 -13.48 8.22
N GLY A 114 -2.19 -12.77 8.10
CA GLY A 114 -2.69 -12.31 6.80
C GLY A 114 -1.69 -11.42 6.03
N ILE A 115 -0.84 -10.67 6.75
CA ILE A 115 0.21 -9.82 6.18
C ILE A 115 1.47 -10.63 5.82
N GLY A 116 1.74 -11.73 6.53
CA GLY A 116 2.80 -12.66 6.16
C GLY A 116 2.43 -13.53 4.95
N LYS A 117 1.15 -13.84 4.79
CA LYS A 117 0.55 -14.61 3.68
C LYS A 117 0.10 -13.72 2.52
N LEU A 118 0.84 -12.68 2.15
CA LEU A 118 0.49 -11.86 0.98
C LEU A 118 0.62 -12.62 -0.37
N TYR A 119 0.61 -13.95 -0.35
CA TYR A 119 0.52 -14.82 -1.52
C TYR A 119 -0.55 -15.91 -1.33
N PRO A 120 -1.42 -16.14 -2.33
CA PRO A 120 -2.55 -17.08 -2.22
C PRO A 120 -2.17 -18.56 -2.33
N ASP A 121 -0.94 -18.91 -2.73
CA ASP A 121 -0.56 -20.33 -2.89
C ASP A 121 0.12 -20.88 -1.63
N SER A 122 -0.73 -21.33 -0.71
CA SER A 122 -0.42 -21.72 0.68
C SER A 122 0.47 -22.95 0.88
N ARG A 123 1.07 -23.53 -0.17
CA ARG A 123 1.78 -24.82 -0.09
C ARG A 123 3.29 -24.71 0.02
N ASP A 124 3.89 -23.67 -0.55
CA ASP A 124 5.33 -23.46 -0.44
C ASP A 124 5.61 -22.54 0.74
N PHE A 125 5.96 -23.17 1.86
CA PHE A 125 6.26 -22.45 3.08
C PHE A 125 7.57 -21.67 2.98
N ASP A 126 8.44 -21.89 1.99
CA ASP A 126 9.76 -21.25 1.93
C ASP A 126 9.74 -19.86 1.30
N VAL A 127 8.60 -19.45 0.76
CA VAL A 127 8.45 -18.19 0.04
C VAL A 127 8.41 -17.00 1.01
N LEU A 128 9.28 -16.01 0.78
CA LEU A 128 9.35 -14.78 1.56
C LEU A 128 8.37 -13.73 1.00
N ASN A 129 7.94 -12.79 1.84
CA ASN A 129 7.27 -11.60 1.33
C ASN A 129 8.30 -10.65 0.71
N ILE A 130 7.83 -9.67 -0.07
CA ILE A 130 8.70 -8.78 -0.86
C ILE A 130 9.73 -8.04 0.00
N LEU A 131 9.37 -7.61 1.21
CA LEU A 131 10.29 -6.92 2.10
C LEU A 131 11.34 -7.88 2.67
N LYS A 132 10.95 -9.08 3.08
CA LYS A 132 11.90 -10.09 3.57
C LYS A 132 12.87 -10.53 2.47
N GLU A 133 12.38 -10.71 1.25
CA GLU A 133 13.24 -11.01 0.09
C GLU A 133 14.22 -9.86 -0.17
N ALA A 134 13.73 -8.61 -0.20
CA ALA A 134 14.57 -7.45 -0.44
C ALA A 134 15.61 -7.23 0.67
N ASN A 135 15.26 -7.49 1.93
CA ASN A 135 16.21 -7.43 3.03
C ASN A 135 17.25 -8.55 2.96
N ALA A 136 16.85 -9.78 2.60
CA ALA A 136 17.79 -10.88 2.38
C ALA A 136 18.77 -10.56 1.26
N TYR A 137 18.28 -10.01 0.15
CA TYR A 137 19.10 -9.55 -0.97
C TYR A 137 20.12 -8.48 -0.53
N CYS A 138 19.71 -7.46 0.23
CA CYS A 138 20.63 -6.45 0.74
C CYS A 138 21.71 -7.02 1.67
N GLN A 139 21.33 -7.99 2.52
CA GLN A 139 22.26 -8.65 3.43
C GLN A 139 23.27 -9.52 2.69
N GLU A 140 22.82 -10.29 1.70
CA GLU A 140 23.69 -11.14 0.88
C GLU A 140 24.65 -10.30 0.03
N ARG A 141 24.16 -9.23 -0.59
CA ARG A 141 24.94 -8.43 -1.54
C ARG A 141 25.90 -7.46 -0.86
N TRP A 142 25.49 -6.84 0.25
CA TRP A 142 26.21 -5.72 0.87
C TRP A 142 26.43 -5.86 2.37
N GLY A 143 25.89 -6.91 3.01
CA GLY A 143 26.01 -7.10 4.46
C GLY A 143 25.24 -6.06 5.29
N ILE A 144 24.29 -5.35 4.71
CA ILE A 144 23.53 -4.28 5.38
C ILE A 144 22.02 -4.54 5.35
N SER A 145 21.31 -3.88 6.27
CA SER A 145 19.84 -3.91 6.29
C SER A 145 19.25 -3.11 5.12
N ILE A 146 18.03 -3.46 4.70
CA ILE A 146 17.31 -2.70 3.66
C ILE A 146 17.08 -1.22 4.05
N ARG A 147 16.85 -0.94 5.34
CA ARG A 147 16.68 0.43 5.83
C ARG A 147 17.97 1.23 5.66
N THR A 148 19.12 0.62 5.91
CA THR A 148 20.42 1.23 5.65
C THR A 148 20.63 1.44 4.16
N ALA A 149 20.29 0.45 3.32
CA ALA A 149 20.45 0.51 1.87
C ALA A 149 19.66 1.67 1.22
N LEU A 150 18.44 1.92 1.71
CA LEU A 150 17.53 2.97 1.22
C LEU A 150 17.69 4.33 1.94
N GLY A 151 18.56 4.42 2.96
CA GLY A 151 18.81 5.67 3.67
C GLY A 151 19.65 6.65 2.87
N ASP A 152 19.50 7.95 3.15
CA ASP A 152 20.18 9.03 2.42
C ASP A 152 21.72 8.96 2.53
N ASN A 153 22.23 8.43 3.64
CA ASN A 153 23.67 8.29 3.91
C ASN A 153 24.25 6.95 3.44
N CYS A 154 23.56 6.21 2.57
CA CYS A 154 24.02 4.90 2.12
C CYS A 154 25.15 5.04 1.09
N PRO A 155 26.36 4.50 1.36
CA PRO A 155 27.50 4.57 0.43
C PRO A 155 27.34 3.63 -0.78
N VAL A 156 26.36 2.72 -0.74
CA VAL A 156 26.16 1.71 -1.78
C VAL A 156 25.40 2.30 -2.96
N GLN A 157 25.99 2.18 -4.15
CA GLN A 157 25.29 2.42 -5.40
C GLN A 157 24.49 1.18 -5.79
N ILE A 158 23.18 1.36 -5.94
CA ILE A 158 22.27 0.29 -6.34
C ILE A 158 22.21 0.32 -7.87
N GLU A 159 23.07 -0.47 -8.50
CA GLU A 159 23.05 -0.67 -9.94
C GLU A 159 21.97 -1.69 -10.29
N GLU A 160 21.25 -1.43 -11.37
CA GLU A 160 20.25 -2.35 -11.89
C GLU A 160 20.98 -3.58 -12.43
N GLU A 161 20.68 -4.76 -11.88
CA GLU A 161 21.29 -5.98 -12.38
C GLU A 161 20.73 -6.26 -13.78
N PRO A 162 21.61 -6.54 -14.77
CA PRO A 162 21.15 -6.90 -16.10
C PRO A 162 20.32 -8.17 -16.01
N GLU A 163 19.20 -8.18 -16.73
CA GLU A 163 18.35 -9.35 -16.79
C GLU A 163 19.13 -10.51 -17.41
N VAL A 164 19.46 -11.52 -16.60
CA VAL A 164 20.26 -12.66 -17.03
C VAL A 164 19.50 -13.37 -18.16
N GLN A 165 20.05 -13.30 -19.38
CA GLN A 165 19.50 -14.08 -20.48
C GLN A 165 19.73 -15.56 -20.15
N PRO A 166 18.67 -16.37 -20.09
CA PRO A 166 18.82 -17.78 -19.77
C PRO A 166 19.69 -18.46 -20.83
N GLN A 167 20.82 -19.01 -20.40
CA GLN A 167 21.66 -19.84 -21.25
C GLN A 167 21.09 -21.26 -21.27
N GLY A 168 20.28 -21.57 -22.30
CA GLY A 168 19.74 -22.91 -22.54
C GLY A 168 18.35 -22.92 -23.18
N PRO A 169 17.82 -24.10 -23.58
CA PRO A 169 16.46 -24.22 -24.10
C PRO A 169 15.47 -23.94 -22.97
N VAL A 170 15.02 -22.70 -22.87
CA VAL A 170 13.97 -22.29 -21.93
C VAL A 170 12.69 -22.98 -22.37
N LYS A 171 12.15 -23.87 -21.51
CA LYS A 171 10.77 -24.33 -21.70
C LYS A 171 9.89 -23.09 -21.77
N GLU A 172 9.23 -22.91 -22.91
CA GLU A 172 8.32 -21.79 -23.14
C GLU A 172 7.40 -21.63 -21.92
N THR A 173 7.51 -20.49 -21.25
CA THR A 173 6.66 -20.23 -20.09
C THR A 173 5.20 -20.11 -20.56
N TYR A 174 4.26 -20.45 -19.67
CA TYR A 174 2.83 -20.30 -19.94
C TYR A 174 2.46 -18.92 -20.51
N TRP A 175 3.13 -17.86 -20.05
CA TRP A 175 2.94 -16.49 -20.52
C TRP A 175 3.51 -16.22 -21.91
N GLN A 176 4.69 -16.73 -22.23
CA GLN A 176 5.25 -16.63 -23.58
C GLN A 176 4.33 -17.32 -24.59
N ARG A 177 3.75 -18.47 -24.21
CA ARG A 177 2.74 -19.16 -25.01
C ARG A 177 1.47 -18.31 -25.20
N LEU A 178 0.89 -17.77 -24.12
CA LEU A 178 -0.30 -16.91 -24.21
C LEU A 178 -0.05 -15.63 -25.04
N LYS A 179 1.16 -15.07 -24.96
CA LYS A 179 1.58 -13.90 -25.75
C LYS A 179 1.68 -14.25 -27.23
N ARG A 180 2.31 -15.39 -27.55
CA ARG A 180 2.40 -15.92 -28.92
C ARG A 180 1.02 -16.24 -29.50
N GLU A 181 0.10 -16.73 -28.67
CA GLU A 181 -1.28 -17.03 -29.05
C GLU A 181 -2.17 -15.79 -29.20
N GLY A 182 -1.65 -14.57 -29.01
CA GLY A 182 -2.42 -13.32 -29.12
C GLY A 182 -3.47 -13.12 -28.01
N LYS A 183 -3.56 -14.03 -27.05
CA LYS A 183 -4.53 -14.00 -25.94
C LYS A 183 -4.29 -12.85 -24.95
N LEU A 184 -3.13 -12.20 -25.03
CA LEU A 184 -2.75 -11.06 -24.19
C LEU A 184 -2.91 -9.69 -24.90
N GLY A 185 -3.44 -9.65 -26.13
CA GLY A 185 -3.48 -8.43 -26.96
C GLY A 185 -4.40 -7.30 -26.46
N GLY A 186 -5.28 -7.57 -25.48
CA GLY A 186 -6.23 -6.58 -24.95
C GLY A 186 -5.77 -5.83 -23.69
N PHE A 187 -4.66 -6.20 -23.09
CA PHE A 187 -4.27 -5.67 -21.79
C PHE A 187 -3.36 -4.44 -21.94
N ARG A 188 -3.77 -3.31 -21.36
CA ARG A 188 -2.91 -2.12 -21.28
C ARG A 188 -1.71 -2.45 -20.39
N ARG A 189 -0.49 -2.24 -20.92
CA ARG A 189 0.72 -2.19 -20.11
C ARG A 189 0.64 -0.99 -19.18
N GLN A 190 0.89 -1.20 -17.88
CA GLN A 190 1.13 -0.11 -16.96
C GLN A 190 2.53 0.44 -17.21
N GLU A 191 2.64 1.77 -17.36
CA GLU A 191 3.89 2.44 -17.70
C GLU A 191 4.99 2.26 -16.64
N ILE A 192 4.60 2.04 -15.37
CA ILE A 192 5.53 1.99 -14.24
C ILE A 192 6.13 0.59 -14.04
N THR A 193 5.37 -0.48 -14.25
CA THR A 193 5.84 -1.86 -14.04
C THR A 193 6.13 -2.61 -15.33
N GLY A 194 5.73 -2.08 -16.49
CA GLY A 194 5.77 -2.79 -17.78
C GLY A 194 4.82 -4.01 -17.86
N ASN A 195 4.04 -4.25 -16.81
CA ASN A 195 3.11 -5.37 -16.66
C ASN A 195 1.66 -4.96 -16.92
N TYR A 196 0.84 -5.94 -17.29
CA TYR A 196 -0.57 -5.80 -17.63
C TYR A 196 -1.46 -5.37 -16.44
N ASP A 197 -2.63 -4.78 -16.71
CA ASP A 197 -3.67 -4.59 -15.69
C ASP A 197 -4.12 -5.94 -15.10
N TRP A 198 -3.64 -6.21 -13.90
CA TRP A 198 -3.76 -7.48 -13.20
C TRP A 198 -5.19 -7.79 -12.74
N ARG A 199 -6.10 -6.80 -12.70
CA ARG A 199 -7.52 -7.05 -12.38
C ARG A 199 -8.21 -7.79 -13.51
N ASP A 200 -7.92 -7.40 -14.75
CA ASP A 200 -8.41 -8.10 -15.92
C ASP A 200 -7.71 -9.47 -16.04
N LEU A 201 -6.43 -9.54 -15.67
CA LEU A 201 -5.63 -10.76 -15.74
C LEU A 201 -6.13 -11.80 -14.71
N ALA A 202 -6.43 -11.39 -13.49
CA ALA A 202 -7.02 -12.22 -12.45
C ALA A 202 -8.44 -12.72 -12.81
N ARG A 203 -9.26 -11.88 -13.49
CA ARG A 203 -10.55 -12.32 -14.04
C ARG A 203 -10.39 -13.39 -15.11
N VAL A 204 -9.42 -13.23 -16.03
CA VAL A 204 -9.12 -14.24 -17.06
C VAL A 204 -8.59 -15.53 -16.43
N MET A 205 -7.83 -15.42 -15.33
CA MET A 205 -7.31 -16.58 -14.60
C MET A 205 -8.35 -17.34 -13.76
N ARG A 206 -9.55 -16.78 -13.54
CA ARG A 206 -10.57 -17.32 -12.60
C ARG A 206 -9.98 -17.70 -11.23
N ASP A 207 -8.96 -16.98 -10.76
CA ASP A 207 -8.26 -17.31 -9.51
C ASP A 207 -9.18 -17.07 -8.29
N PRO A 208 -9.67 -18.12 -7.61
CA PRO A 208 -10.61 -17.99 -6.50
C PRO A 208 -9.94 -17.44 -5.23
N GLY A 209 -8.60 -17.42 -5.16
CA GLY A 209 -7.85 -16.97 -3.99
C GLY A 209 -7.96 -15.48 -3.74
N TRP A 210 -8.17 -14.69 -4.79
CA TRP A 210 -8.13 -13.23 -4.72
C TRP A 210 -9.38 -12.59 -4.11
N GLY A 211 -10.56 -13.21 -4.24
CA GLY A 211 -11.81 -12.68 -3.66
C GLY A 211 -11.78 -12.55 -2.13
N ARG A 212 -10.91 -13.32 -1.46
CA ARG A 212 -10.82 -13.40 0.01
C ARG A 212 -10.18 -12.18 0.67
N TYR A 213 -9.42 -11.38 -0.08
CA TYR A 213 -8.76 -10.18 0.45
C TYR A 213 -9.61 -8.90 0.29
N TRP A 214 -10.79 -9.01 -0.32
CA TRP A 214 -11.69 -7.88 -0.60
C TRP A 214 -13.10 -8.05 -0.02
N GLN A 215 -13.40 -9.20 0.60
CA GLN A 215 -14.56 -9.34 1.47
C GLN A 215 -14.19 -8.76 2.84
N VAL A 216 -14.55 -7.48 3.00
CA VAL A 216 -14.66 -6.82 4.30
C VAL A 216 -16.02 -7.24 4.84
N ASP A 217 -16.04 -7.97 5.96
CA ASP A 217 -17.16 -7.88 6.91
C ASP A 217 -17.06 -6.55 7.66
#